data_AF-L9ZG08-F1
#
_entry.id   AF-L9ZG08-F1
#
_cell.length_a   1.000
_cell.length_b   1.000
_cell.length_c   1.000
_cell.angle_alpha   90.00
_cell.angle_beta   90.00
_cell.angle_gamma   90.00
#
_symmetry.space_group_name_H-M   'P 1'
#
loop_
_entity.id
_entity.type
_entity.pdbx_description
1 polymer ?
#
loop_
_entity_poly.entity_id
_entity_poly.type
_entity_poly.pdbx_seq_one_letter_code
_entity_poly.pdbx_strand_id
1 'polypeptide(L)'
;MTDDTATATLDVDGLRTALHCPRRYEFAHVHGLAGSDDDAVADRVDVLRSAICDALRSGETDREALEAVASDRLSTLWTDHDEPFHSSTQRRHERRVLEATLSAYLDRVGTDHAAGIERLDADATRGELIGPALPLSSAVDVADGPHAAERVRIDATVDYVYGDGSSIVGVRFVPTLAPLGRLRYRSDWEGDVADRFTDHFDDGSPTFEPDPVGSLLETAVVIDGLRGLRDRLELGDRPCRYVQIPLANRSAATVNWVQDTVETSLEVADLTDVYVDHHTYGMTHDHRNETVDDRLETVTASLLAGSFDPSDRWERIEEHACPDCEYTVCCQEYIAGEVRFDG
;
A
#
# COMPACT_ATOMS: atom_id res chain seq x y z
N MET A 1 -18.35 -9.03 35.39
CA MET A 1 -17.14 -8.42 34.80
C MET A 1 -16.99 -9.08 33.46
N THR A 2 -17.51 -8.43 32.43
CA THR A 2 -17.30 -8.79 31.04
C THR A 2 -15.82 -8.58 30.73
N ASP A 3 -15.15 -9.67 30.42
CA ASP A 3 -13.80 -9.70 29.90
C ASP A 3 -13.87 -9.03 28.52
N ASP A 4 -13.39 -7.78 28.42
CA ASP A 4 -13.08 -7.16 27.14
C ASP A 4 -11.90 -7.96 26.58
N THR A 5 -12.20 -9.00 25.81
CA THR A 5 -11.19 -9.71 25.03
C THR A 5 -10.67 -8.68 24.04
N ALA A 6 -9.53 -8.05 24.36
CA ALA A 6 -8.93 -7.04 23.50
C ALA A 6 -8.67 -7.70 22.14
N THR A 7 -9.43 -7.30 21.13
CA THR A 7 -9.23 -7.74 19.76
C THR A 7 -7.80 -7.41 19.35
N ALA A 8 -6.98 -8.44 19.11
CA ALA A 8 -5.65 -8.21 18.57
C ALA A 8 -5.76 -7.38 17.27
N THR A 9 -4.91 -6.38 17.16
CA THR A 9 -4.88 -5.45 16.03
C THR A 9 -3.51 -5.53 15.37
N LEU A 10 -3.51 -5.76 14.07
CA LEU A 10 -2.35 -5.72 13.19
C LEU A 10 -2.56 -4.62 12.15
N ASP A 11 -1.50 -4.27 11.43
CA ASP A 11 -1.60 -3.42 10.25
C ASP A 11 -0.91 -4.08 9.05
N VAL A 12 -1.25 -3.60 7.85
CA VAL A 12 -0.68 -4.12 6.59
C VAL A 12 0.83 -3.92 6.52
N ASP A 13 1.39 -2.86 7.11
CA ASP A 13 2.84 -2.63 7.10
C ASP A 13 3.57 -3.70 7.93
N GLY A 14 3.00 -4.09 9.07
CA GLY A 14 3.40 -5.20 9.89
C GLY A 14 3.40 -6.52 9.12
N LEU A 15 2.31 -6.82 8.38
CA LEU A 15 2.25 -8.02 7.53
C LEU A 15 3.40 -8.04 6.51
N ARG A 16 3.63 -6.93 5.80
CA ARG A 16 4.71 -6.83 4.81
C ARG A 16 6.06 -7.00 5.48
N THR A 17 6.31 -6.29 6.58
CA THR A 17 7.56 -6.37 7.33
C THR A 17 7.87 -7.81 7.73
N ALA A 18 6.88 -8.56 8.20
CA ALA A 18 7.03 -9.95 8.60
C ALA A 18 7.35 -10.90 7.44
N LEU A 19 6.76 -10.67 6.26
CA LEU A 19 7.06 -11.44 5.04
C LEU A 19 8.52 -11.30 4.59
N HIS A 20 9.11 -10.12 4.78
CA HIS A 20 10.53 -9.91 4.51
C HIS A 20 11.42 -10.52 5.58
N CYS A 21 11.11 -10.27 6.86
CA CYS A 21 11.87 -10.81 7.97
C CYS A 21 11.04 -10.78 9.27
N PRO A 22 10.74 -11.95 9.88
CA PRO A 22 9.96 -11.99 11.12
C PRO A 22 10.69 -11.33 12.30
N ARG A 23 12.03 -11.35 12.31
CA ARG A 23 12.84 -10.63 13.31
C ARG A 23 12.74 -9.10 13.14
N ARG A 24 12.67 -8.61 11.90
CA ARG A 24 12.45 -7.18 11.61
C ARG A 24 11.09 -6.74 12.15
N TYR A 25 10.07 -7.58 11.96
CA TYR A 25 8.74 -7.34 12.52
C TYR A 25 8.75 -7.26 14.05
N GLU A 26 9.42 -8.21 14.72
CA GLU A 26 9.54 -8.20 16.19
C GLU A 26 10.14 -6.87 16.69
N PHE A 27 11.23 -6.41 16.09
CA PHE A 27 11.85 -5.16 16.51
C PHE A 27 10.97 -3.94 16.22
N ALA A 28 10.44 -3.82 15.01
CA ALA A 28 9.67 -2.66 14.59
C ALA A 28 8.32 -2.57 15.31
N HIS A 29 7.54 -3.66 15.29
CA HIS A 29 6.11 -3.66 15.62
C HIS A 29 5.80 -4.20 17.02
N VAL A 30 6.61 -5.13 17.54
CA VAL A 30 6.41 -5.67 18.90
C VAL A 30 7.17 -4.87 19.94
N HIS A 31 8.39 -4.44 19.62
CA HIS A 31 9.23 -3.67 20.53
C HIS A 31 9.23 -2.15 20.28
N GLY A 32 8.62 -1.69 19.18
CA GLY A 32 8.55 -0.27 18.85
C GLY A 32 9.92 0.36 18.62
N LEU A 33 10.86 -0.41 18.08
CA LEU A 33 12.24 0.03 17.84
C LEU A 33 12.44 0.67 16.46
N ALA A 34 11.37 0.76 15.65
CA ALA A 34 11.42 1.46 14.37
C ALA A 34 11.95 2.87 14.55
N GLY A 35 13.08 3.15 13.89
CA GLY A 35 13.60 4.50 13.79
C GLY A 35 12.62 5.36 12.99
N SER A 36 12.49 6.63 13.37
CA SER A 36 11.96 7.64 12.45
C SER A 36 13.06 8.00 11.46
N ASP A 37 13.52 7.04 10.67
CA ASP A 37 14.46 7.37 9.61
C ASP A 37 13.73 8.25 8.59
N ASP A 38 14.25 9.46 8.39
CA ASP A 38 13.77 10.46 7.43
C ASP A 38 13.92 9.89 6.01
N ASP A 39 12.95 9.09 5.56
CA ASP A 39 12.83 8.74 4.15
C ASP A 39 12.35 9.98 3.40
N ALA A 40 13.33 10.79 2.98
CA ALA A 40 13.08 12.02 2.24
C ALA A 40 12.22 11.79 0.98
N VAL A 41 12.21 10.59 0.38
CA VAL A 41 11.31 10.30 -0.75
C VAL A 41 9.88 10.13 -0.24
N ALA A 42 9.67 9.37 0.83
CA ALA A 42 8.36 9.22 1.47
C ALA A 42 7.82 10.57 1.95
N ASP A 43 8.63 11.41 2.60
CA ASP A 43 8.19 12.72 3.09
C ASP A 43 7.75 13.65 1.94
N ARG A 44 8.48 13.64 0.83
CA ARG A 44 8.10 14.42 -0.37
C ARG A 44 6.83 13.88 -1.02
N VAL A 45 6.66 12.56 -1.03
CA VAL A 45 5.40 11.92 -1.47
C VAL A 45 4.25 12.38 -0.57
N ASP A 46 4.47 12.48 0.74
CA ASP A 46 3.48 12.93 1.72
C ASP A 46 3.06 14.38 1.54
N VAL A 47 4.00 15.26 1.20
CA VAL A 47 3.71 16.63 0.82
C VAL A 47 2.78 16.68 -0.41
N LEU A 48 3.09 15.93 -1.46
CA LEU A 48 2.28 15.92 -2.68
C LEU A 48 0.92 15.24 -2.48
N ARG A 49 0.90 14.10 -1.77
CA ARG A 49 -0.29 13.35 -1.34
C ARG A 49 -1.28 14.25 -0.60
N SER A 50 -0.78 15.01 0.38
CA SER A 50 -1.59 15.96 1.15
C SER A 50 -2.15 17.07 0.28
N ALA A 51 -1.33 17.65 -0.62
CA ALA A 51 -1.77 18.69 -1.54
C ALA A 51 -2.89 18.22 -2.49
N ILE A 52 -2.77 16.99 -3.03
CA ILE A 52 -3.80 16.41 -3.89
C ILE A 52 -5.09 16.17 -3.10
N CYS A 53 -5.00 15.56 -1.92
CA CYS A 53 -6.18 15.27 -1.11
C CYS A 53 -6.92 16.56 -0.68
N ASP A 54 -6.19 17.62 -0.30
CA ASP A 54 -6.77 18.92 0.02
C ASP A 54 -7.46 19.57 -1.18
N ALA A 55 -6.90 19.40 -2.39
CA ALA A 55 -7.55 19.86 -3.61
C ALA A 55 -8.84 19.07 -3.89
N LEU A 56 -8.83 17.75 -3.74
CA LEU A 56 -10.05 16.94 -3.88
C LEU A 56 -11.12 17.33 -2.85
N ARG A 57 -10.73 17.66 -1.61
CA ARG A 57 -11.65 18.13 -0.56
C ARG A 57 -12.28 19.48 -0.85
N SER A 58 -11.71 20.29 -1.74
CA SER A 58 -12.28 21.58 -2.11
C SER A 58 -13.64 21.44 -2.82
N GLY A 59 -13.92 20.28 -3.40
CA GLY A 59 -15.12 20.01 -4.19
C GLY A 59 -15.03 20.51 -5.63
N GLU A 60 -13.90 21.10 -6.03
CA GLU A 60 -13.67 21.48 -7.42
C GLU A 60 -13.54 20.22 -8.30
N THR A 61 -14.21 20.20 -9.45
CA THR A 61 -14.15 19.08 -10.42
C THR A 61 -13.53 19.51 -11.75
N ASP A 62 -13.37 20.80 -11.96
CA ASP A 62 -12.69 21.36 -13.14
C ASP A 62 -11.17 21.30 -12.97
N ARG A 63 -10.47 21.02 -14.07
CA ARG A 63 -9.01 20.86 -14.06
C ARG A 63 -8.30 22.13 -13.58
N GLU A 64 -8.66 23.30 -14.09
CA GLU A 64 -7.95 24.55 -13.78
C GLU A 64 -8.19 24.94 -12.31
N ALA A 65 -9.41 24.74 -11.82
CA ALA A 65 -9.75 24.98 -10.42
C ALA A 65 -9.01 24.02 -9.47
N LEU A 66 -8.99 22.72 -9.78
CA LEU A 66 -8.23 21.72 -9.03
C LEU A 66 -6.74 22.03 -9.02
N GLU A 67 -6.16 22.38 -10.16
CA GLU A 67 -4.75 22.74 -10.28
C GLU A 67 -4.40 23.96 -9.45
N ALA A 68 -5.25 24.99 -9.46
CA ALA A 68 -5.05 26.19 -8.65
C ALA A 68 -5.01 25.86 -7.15
N VAL A 69 -5.97 25.07 -6.65
CA VAL A 69 -6.02 24.68 -5.23
C VAL A 69 -4.84 23.78 -4.87
N ALA A 70 -4.56 22.76 -5.67
CA ALA A 70 -3.49 21.81 -5.41
C ALA A 70 -2.11 22.48 -5.43
N SER A 71 -1.88 23.41 -6.38
CA SER A 71 -0.62 24.12 -6.50
C SER A 71 -0.39 25.10 -5.34
N ASP A 72 -1.43 25.79 -4.88
CA ASP A 72 -1.37 26.66 -3.70
C ASP A 72 -1.04 25.85 -2.43
N ARG A 73 -1.70 24.71 -2.25
CA ARG A 73 -1.46 23.78 -1.13
C ARG A 73 -0.06 23.19 -1.18
N LEU A 74 0.38 22.70 -2.35
CA LEU A 74 1.73 22.19 -2.55
C LEU A 74 2.78 23.25 -2.24
N SER A 75 2.58 24.50 -2.70
CA SER A 75 3.53 25.59 -2.43
C SER A 75 3.61 25.94 -0.95
N THR A 76 2.48 25.88 -0.23
CA THR A 76 2.43 26.10 1.22
C THR A 76 3.17 24.98 1.95
N LEU A 77 2.78 23.73 1.73
CA LEU A 77 3.38 22.55 2.35
C LEU A 77 4.89 22.46 2.04
N TRP A 78 5.30 22.73 0.80
CA TRP A 78 6.71 22.75 0.41
C TRP A 78 7.51 23.87 1.10
N THR A 79 6.87 24.99 1.46
CA THR A 79 7.55 26.07 2.19
C THR A 79 7.87 25.63 3.62
N ASP A 80 6.96 24.88 4.23
CA ASP A 80 7.10 24.36 5.60
C ASP A 80 7.88 23.03 5.65
N HIS A 81 8.10 22.37 4.50
CA HIS A 81 8.88 21.14 4.37
C HIS A 81 10.35 21.39 4.72
N ASP A 82 10.75 20.86 5.87
CA ASP A 82 12.10 20.97 6.42
C ASP A 82 12.92 19.74 6.02
N GLU A 83 13.64 19.87 4.91
CA GLU A 83 14.55 18.83 4.44
C GLU A 83 15.93 19.42 4.14
N PRO A 84 17.03 18.76 4.55
CA PRO A 84 18.38 19.23 4.31
C PRO A 84 18.82 19.05 2.85
N PHE A 85 18.44 19.98 1.97
CA PHE A 85 18.91 20.01 0.58
C PHE A 85 20.38 20.43 0.48
N HIS A 86 21.16 19.78 -0.39
CA HIS A 86 22.55 20.17 -0.67
C HIS A 86 22.67 21.53 -1.38
N SER A 87 21.61 21.97 -2.07
CA SER A 87 21.60 23.29 -2.75
C SER A 87 20.17 23.81 -2.98
N SER A 88 20.05 25.12 -3.18
CA SER A 88 18.79 25.75 -3.62
C SER A 88 18.35 25.28 -5.01
N THR A 89 19.30 24.89 -5.87
CA THR A 89 19.01 24.28 -7.18
C THR A 89 18.37 22.91 -7.02
N GLN A 90 18.87 22.06 -6.11
CA GLN A 90 18.27 20.78 -5.80
C GLN A 90 16.86 20.97 -5.24
N ARG A 91 16.68 21.86 -4.25
CA ARG A 91 15.36 22.18 -3.70
C ARG A 91 14.37 22.63 -4.79
N ARG A 92 14.81 23.50 -5.72
CA ARG A 92 13.97 23.93 -6.84
C ARG A 92 13.68 22.80 -7.83
N HIS A 93 14.63 21.90 -8.06
CA HIS A 93 14.42 20.75 -8.92
C HIS A 93 13.39 19.80 -8.32
N GLU A 94 13.53 19.42 -7.05
CA GLU A 94 12.59 18.53 -6.37
C GLU A 94 11.18 19.13 -6.32
N ARG A 95 11.06 20.45 -6.05
CA ARG A 95 9.77 21.15 -6.17
C ARG A 95 9.15 21.03 -7.57
N ARG A 96 9.94 21.26 -8.64
CA ARG A 96 9.47 21.13 -10.03
C ARG A 96 9.04 19.71 -10.37
N VAL A 97 9.70 18.70 -9.79
CA VAL A 97 9.27 17.29 -9.94
C VAL A 97 7.88 17.11 -9.32
N LEU A 98 7.64 17.61 -8.10
CA LEU A 98 6.32 17.51 -7.46
C LEU A 98 5.23 18.26 -8.25
N GLU A 99 5.53 19.47 -8.74
CA GLU A 99 4.61 20.26 -9.58
C GLU A 99 4.29 19.53 -10.90
N ALA A 100 5.28 18.94 -11.56
CA ALA A 100 5.09 18.16 -12.78
C ALA A 100 4.29 16.88 -12.52
N THR A 101 4.53 16.18 -11.39
CA THR A 101 3.75 15.00 -10.99
C THR A 101 2.30 15.37 -10.68
N LEU A 102 2.07 16.49 -9.98
CA LEU A 102 0.73 17.01 -9.72
C LEU A 102 -0.03 17.28 -11.03
N SER A 103 0.60 17.99 -11.96
CA SER A 103 0.02 18.23 -13.29
C SER A 103 -0.29 16.91 -13.99
N ALA A 104 0.66 15.97 -14.06
CA ALA A 104 0.44 14.67 -14.67
C ALA A 104 -0.74 13.90 -14.03
N TYR A 105 -0.96 14.02 -12.73
CA TYR A 105 -2.11 13.44 -12.02
C TYR A 105 -3.43 14.05 -12.48
N LEU A 106 -3.52 15.38 -12.48
CA LEU A 106 -4.72 16.10 -12.90
C LEU A 106 -5.06 15.84 -14.36
N ASP A 107 -4.06 15.78 -15.22
CA ASP A 107 -4.17 15.48 -16.65
C ASP A 107 -4.69 14.07 -16.91
N ARG A 108 -4.24 13.10 -16.11
CA ARG A 108 -4.47 11.69 -16.38
C ARG A 108 -5.76 11.16 -15.78
N VAL A 109 -6.07 11.56 -14.55
CA VAL A 109 -7.19 11.00 -13.76
C VAL A 109 -7.86 11.99 -12.80
N GLY A 110 -7.21 13.11 -12.43
CA GLY A 110 -7.65 13.93 -11.30
C GLY A 110 -9.07 14.50 -11.43
N THR A 111 -9.47 14.94 -12.63
CA THR A 111 -10.84 15.44 -12.87
C THR A 111 -11.89 14.34 -12.75
N ASP A 112 -11.61 13.15 -13.27
CA ASP A 112 -12.52 12.02 -13.24
C ASP A 112 -12.71 11.51 -11.80
N HIS A 113 -11.63 11.49 -11.03
CA HIS A 113 -11.64 11.13 -9.61
C HIS A 113 -12.42 12.17 -8.79
N ALA A 114 -12.17 13.47 -8.98
CA ALA A 114 -12.90 14.53 -8.27
C ALA A 114 -14.40 14.47 -8.55
N ALA A 115 -14.78 14.33 -9.82
CA ALA A 115 -16.19 14.18 -10.21
C ALA A 115 -16.78 12.86 -9.67
N GLY A 116 -15.97 11.80 -9.57
CA GLY A 116 -16.35 10.52 -8.95
C GLY A 116 -16.60 10.63 -7.45
N ILE A 117 -15.83 11.46 -6.74
CA ILE A 117 -16.05 11.75 -5.32
C ILE A 117 -17.35 12.53 -5.15
N GLU A 118 -17.57 13.59 -5.93
CA GLU A 118 -18.80 14.40 -5.86
C GLU A 118 -20.05 13.54 -6.06
N ARG A 119 -20.04 12.66 -7.08
CA ARG A 119 -21.15 11.72 -7.32
C ARG A 119 -21.34 10.74 -6.17
N LEU A 120 -20.25 10.20 -5.63
CA LEU A 120 -20.31 9.24 -4.54
C LEU A 120 -20.85 9.87 -3.25
N ASP A 121 -20.42 11.10 -2.95
CA ASP A 121 -20.89 11.86 -1.79
C ASP A 121 -22.38 12.20 -1.89
N ALA A 122 -22.88 12.49 -3.10
CA ALA A 122 -24.30 12.70 -3.35
C ALA A 122 -25.16 11.44 -3.17
N ASP A 123 -24.60 10.26 -3.46
CA ASP A 123 -25.26 8.97 -3.30
C ASP A 123 -25.21 8.43 -1.86
N ALA A 124 -24.22 8.84 -1.06
CA ALA A 124 -23.94 8.27 0.26
C ALA A 124 -24.73 8.95 1.40
N THR A 125 -25.14 8.17 2.40
CA THR A 125 -25.95 8.67 3.52
C THR A 125 -25.15 9.56 4.50
N ARG A 126 -23.81 9.38 4.56
CA ARG A 126 -22.74 10.23 5.16
C ARG A 126 -21.45 9.42 5.41
N GLY A 127 -20.29 9.98 5.11
CA GLY A 127 -18.99 9.46 5.55
C GLY A 127 -17.81 10.24 4.97
N GLU A 128 -16.63 10.11 5.57
CA GLU A 128 -15.41 10.72 5.01
C GLU A 128 -14.92 9.87 3.83
N LEU A 129 -14.76 10.52 2.66
CA LEU A 129 -14.30 9.87 1.43
C LEU A 129 -12.85 10.22 1.09
N ILE A 130 -12.25 11.22 1.76
CA ILE A 130 -10.93 11.74 1.43
C ILE A 130 -10.05 11.80 2.69
N GLY A 131 -8.98 11.02 2.68
CA GLY A 131 -7.86 11.03 3.61
C GLY A 131 -6.83 12.12 3.32
N PRO A 132 -5.64 12.04 3.95
CA PRO A 132 -4.60 11.26 3.27
C PRO A 132 -4.33 9.91 3.93
N ALA A 133 -5.14 9.51 4.91
CA ALA A 133 -5.06 8.20 5.54
C ALA A 133 -6.46 7.75 5.99
N LEU A 134 -7.37 7.60 5.03
CA LEU A 134 -8.72 7.14 5.32
C LEU A 134 -8.64 5.70 5.85
N PRO A 135 -9.09 5.44 7.10
CA PRO A 135 -8.91 4.15 7.73
C PRO A 135 -9.87 3.10 7.17
N LEU A 136 -9.30 1.97 6.78
CA LEU A 136 -9.98 0.75 6.42
C LEU A 136 -9.53 -0.36 7.35
N SER A 137 -10.37 -1.38 7.51
CA SER A 137 -10.00 -2.54 8.32
C SER A 137 -10.69 -3.79 7.81
N SER A 138 -9.97 -4.90 7.80
CA SER A 138 -10.51 -6.24 7.60
C SER A 138 -10.52 -7.01 8.92
N ALA A 139 -11.41 -7.98 9.04
CA ALA A 139 -11.45 -8.88 10.17
C ALA A 139 -11.16 -10.32 9.70
N VAL A 140 -10.07 -10.89 10.20
CA VAL A 140 -9.62 -12.24 9.87
C VAL A 140 -9.90 -13.15 11.06
N ASP A 141 -10.58 -14.27 10.80
CA ASP A 141 -10.83 -15.29 11.81
C ASP A 141 -9.67 -16.29 11.78
N VAL A 142 -9.01 -16.50 12.93
CA VAL A 142 -7.90 -17.47 13.03
C VAL A 142 -8.46 -18.83 13.45
N ALA A 143 -8.39 -19.82 12.58
CA ALA A 143 -8.97 -21.15 12.82
C ALA A 143 -8.06 -22.07 13.63
N ASP A 144 -6.74 -21.94 13.50
CA ASP A 144 -5.75 -22.86 14.06
C ASP A 144 -4.70 -22.18 14.95
N GLY A 145 -4.18 -22.93 15.93
CA GLY A 145 -3.10 -22.50 16.82
C GLY A 145 -3.55 -22.00 18.21
N PRO A 146 -2.63 -21.42 18.99
CA PRO A 146 -2.91 -20.95 20.36
C PRO A 146 -3.93 -19.81 20.43
N HIS A 147 -4.18 -19.14 19.29
CA HIS A 147 -5.15 -18.06 19.11
C HIS A 147 -6.38 -18.48 18.29
N ALA A 148 -6.66 -19.78 18.19
CA ALA A 148 -7.82 -20.28 17.47
C ALA A 148 -9.14 -19.69 18.02
N ALA A 149 -10.06 -19.35 17.11
CA ALA A 149 -11.30 -18.62 17.34
C ALA A 149 -11.15 -17.16 17.80
N GLU A 150 -9.93 -16.59 17.76
CA GLU A 150 -9.73 -15.16 17.88
C GLU A 150 -10.01 -14.48 16.53
N ARG A 151 -10.75 -13.38 16.57
CA ARG A 151 -10.99 -12.52 15.41
C ARG A 151 -10.03 -11.35 15.48
N VAL A 152 -9.17 -11.23 14.48
CA VAL A 152 -8.09 -10.25 14.43
C VAL A 152 -8.49 -9.13 13.49
N ARG A 153 -8.28 -7.90 13.93
CA ARG A 153 -8.46 -6.73 13.07
C ARG A 153 -7.14 -6.41 12.38
N ILE A 154 -7.19 -6.25 11.06
CA ILE A 154 -6.03 -5.81 10.27
C ILE A 154 -6.37 -4.45 9.65
N ASP A 155 -5.59 -3.43 10.00
CA ASP A 155 -5.78 -2.06 9.55
C ASP A 155 -5.02 -1.78 8.25
N ALA A 156 -5.67 -1.00 7.38
CA ALA A 156 -5.11 -0.49 6.13
C ALA A 156 -5.58 0.96 5.91
N THR A 157 -4.95 1.65 4.97
CA THR A 157 -5.34 3.01 4.60
C THR A 157 -5.40 3.20 3.09
N VAL A 158 -6.32 4.06 2.67
CA VAL A 158 -6.37 4.63 1.32
C VAL A 158 -6.38 6.15 1.44
N ASP A 159 -5.96 6.85 0.39
CA ASP A 159 -5.94 8.31 0.37
C ASP A 159 -7.31 8.90 0.08
N TYR A 160 -8.11 8.26 -0.75
CA TYR A 160 -9.50 8.64 -0.98
C TYR A 160 -10.28 7.51 -1.64
N VAL A 161 -11.61 7.67 -1.69
CA VAL A 161 -12.54 6.76 -2.35
C VAL A 161 -13.42 7.57 -3.30
N TYR A 162 -13.56 7.08 -4.54
CA TYR A 162 -14.42 7.70 -5.54
C TYR A 162 -15.34 6.67 -6.21
N GLY A 163 -16.42 7.14 -6.82
CA GLY A 163 -17.30 6.29 -7.64
C GLY A 163 -16.95 6.36 -9.13
N ASP A 164 -16.66 5.20 -9.74
CA ASP A 164 -16.43 5.07 -11.19
C ASP A 164 -17.73 4.84 -12.00
N GLY A 165 -18.87 4.92 -11.32
CA GLY A 165 -20.21 4.70 -11.87
C GLY A 165 -20.83 3.41 -11.36
N SER A 166 -20.19 2.26 -11.60
CA SER A 166 -20.67 0.95 -11.11
C SER A 166 -19.98 0.49 -9.84
N SER A 167 -18.80 1.00 -9.53
CA SER A 167 -17.92 0.51 -8.48
C SER A 167 -17.56 1.64 -7.52
N ILE A 168 -17.15 1.24 -6.31
CA ILE A 168 -16.38 2.11 -5.43
C ILE A 168 -14.91 1.79 -5.58
N VAL A 169 -14.06 2.81 -5.66
CA VAL A 169 -12.63 2.64 -5.92
C VAL A 169 -11.85 3.34 -4.81
N GLY A 170 -11.12 2.56 -4.02
CA GLY A 170 -10.12 3.09 -3.09
C GLY A 170 -8.82 3.38 -3.83
N VAL A 171 -8.25 4.56 -3.63
CA VAL A 171 -6.97 4.96 -4.23
C VAL A 171 -5.92 5.16 -3.15
N ARG A 172 -4.74 4.57 -3.35
CA ARG A 172 -3.55 4.83 -2.53
C ARG A 172 -2.43 5.40 -3.38
N PHE A 173 -1.87 6.51 -2.95
CA PHE A 173 -0.62 7.06 -3.45
C PHE A 173 0.55 6.30 -2.83
N VAL A 174 1.47 5.87 -3.69
CA VAL A 174 2.67 5.13 -3.28
C VAL A 174 3.91 5.83 -3.84
N PRO A 175 5.10 5.66 -3.26
CA PRO A 175 6.32 6.21 -3.85
C PRO A 175 6.60 5.60 -5.23
N THR A 176 6.39 4.29 -5.38
CA THR A 176 6.66 3.54 -6.60
C THR A 176 5.77 2.30 -6.69
N LEU A 177 5.57 1.79 -7.91
CA LEU A 177 4.92 0.51 -8.17
C LEU A 177 5.92 -0.67 -8.19
N ALA A 178 7.19 -0.43 -7.86
CA ALA A 178 8.22 -1.47 -7.87
C ALA A 178 7.88 -2.72 -7.01
N PRO A 179 7.26 -2.58 -5.82
CA PRO A 179 6.86 -3.75 -5.01
C PRO A 179 5.83 -4.66 -5.68
N LEU A 180 5.12 -4.20 -6.71
CA LEU A 180 4.21 -5.05 -7.47
C LEU A 180 4.98 -6.07 -8.33
N GLY A 181 6.27 -5.84 -8.62
CA GLY A 181 7.10 -6.73 -9.41
C GLY A 181 6.42 -7.13 -10.72
N ARG A 182 6.24 -8.44 -10.92
CA ARG A 182 5.57 -8.99 -12.11
C ARG A 182 4.05 -8.87 -12.08
N LEU A 183 3.43 -8.63 -10.93
CA LEU A 183 1.97 -8.45 -10.83
C LEU A 183 1.50 -7.27 -11.68
N ARG A 184 2.32 -6.23 -11.80
CA ARG A 184 2.06 -5.04 -12.61
C ARG A 184 1.79 -5.31 -14.11
N TYR A 185 2.33 -6.40 -14.66
CA TYR A 185 2.39 -6.61 -16.12
C TYR A 185 1.50 -7.75 -16.64
N ARG A 186 0.71 -8.39 -15.77
CA ARG A 186 -0.08 -9.57 -16.17
C ARG A 186 -1.53 -9.15 -16.44
N SER A 187 -1.89 -9.08 -17.72
CA SER A 187 -3.26 -8.78 -18.16
C SER A 187 -4.19 -9.99 -18.07
N ASP A 188 -3.65 -11.20 -18.18
CA ASP A 188 -4.44 -12.43 -18.20
C ASP A 188 -3.66 -13.55 -17.51
N TRP A 189 -4.28 -14.17 -16.52
CA TRP A 189 -3.74 -15.35 -15.86
C TRP A 189 -4.26 -16.61 -16.57
N GLU A 190 -3.65 -17.02 -17.69
CA GLU A 190 -3.99 -18.30 -18.33
C GLU A 190 -3.42 -19.50 -17.54
N GLY A 191 -4.28 -20.40 -17.03
CA GLY A 191 -3.92 -21.67 -16.35
C GLY A 191 -4.48 -21.81 -14.94
N ASP A 192 -4.09 -22.87 -14.22
CA ASP A 192 -4.40 -23.02 -12.78
C ASP A 192 -3.55 -22.02 -11.98
N VAL A 193 -4.15 -20.86 -11.72
CA VAL A 193 -3.50 -19.71 -11.06
C VAL A 193 -3.18 -20.04 -9.61
N ALA A 194 -4.03 -20.84 -8.97
CA ALA A 194 -3.84 -21.30 -7.60
C ALA A 194 -2.56 -22.14 -7.46
N ASP A 195 -2.29 -23.04 -8.40
CA ASP A 195 -1.06 -23.84 -8.43
C ASP A 195 0.19 -22.95 -8.58
N ARG A 196 0.15 -21.93 -9.45
CA ARG A 196 1.28 -21.02 -9.65
C ARG A 196 1.50 -20.06 -8.48
N PHE A 197 0.45 -19.72 -7.74
CA PHE A 197 0.55 -18.84 -6.57
C PHE A 197 1.00 -19.56 -5.32
N THR A 198 0.66 -20.84 -5.17
CA THR A 198 1.08 -21.64 -4.01
C THR A 198 2.59 -21.58 -3.83
N ASP A 199 3.36 -21.68 -4.92
CA ASP A 199 4.82 -21.59 -4.90
C ASP A 199 5.35 -20.17 -4.59
N HIS A 200 4.56 -19.12 -4.83
CA HIS A 200 4.92 -17.74 -4.48
C HIS A 200 4.61 -17.41 -3.01
N PHE A 201 3.67 -18.13 -2.39
CA PHE A 201 3.32 -17.99 -0.97
C PHE A 201 4.10 -18.94 -0.06
N ASP A 202 4.67 -20.03 -0.60
CA ASP A 202 5.58 -20.91 0.12
C ASP A 202 6.91 -20.19 0.37
N ASP A 203 7.13 -19.74 1.60
CA ASP A 203 8.36 -19.06 2.01
C ASP A 203 9.59 -19.97 2.04
N GLY A 204 9.45 -21.28 1.84
CA GLY A 204 10.56 -22.19 1.52
C GLY A 204 10.94 -22.16 0.05
N SER A 205 10.02 -21.77 -0.85
CA SER A 205 10.21 -21.84 -2.29
C SER A 205 11.19 -20.78 -2.82
N PRO A 206 12.07 -21.12 -3.78
CA PRO A 206 12.94 -20.13 -4.44
C PRO A 206 12.16 -19.10 -5.30
N THR A 207 10.85 -19.30 -5.50
CA THR A 207 9.97 -18.35 -6.20
C THR A 207 9.24 -17.40 -5.26
N PHE A 208 9.43 -17.51 -3.94
CA PHE A 208 8.85 -16.59 -2.97
C PHE A 208 9.37 -15.16 -3.18
N GLU A 209 8.47 -14.22 -3.44
CA GLU A 209 8.76 -12.80 -3.58
C GLU A 209 7.91 -12.03 -2.55
N PRO A 210 8.49 -11.51 -1.44
CA PRO A 210 7.72 -10.94 -0.34
C PRO A 210 6.92 -9.70 -0.73
N ASP A 211 7.44 -8.88 -1.64
CA ASP A 211 6.82 -7.64 -2.10
C ASP A 211 5.50 -7.87 -2.88
N PRO A 212 5.46 -8.73 -3.92
CA PRO A 212 4.23 -9.16 -4.57
C PRO A 212 3.22 -9.80 -3.61
N VAL A 213 3.68 -10.71 -2.73
CA VAL A 213 2.84 -11.38 -1.74
C VAL A 213 2.19 -10.37 -0.80
N GLY A 214 2.99 -9.45 -0.24
CA GLY A 214 2.51 -8.39 0.64
C GLY A 214 1.52 -7.45 -0.04
N SER A 215 1.68 -7.19 -1.33
CA SER A 215 0.72 -6.38 -2.11
C SER A 215 -0.63 -7.07 -2.28
N LEU A 216 -0.66 -8.41 -2.37
CA LEU A 216 -1.91 -9.17 -2.44
C LEU A 216 -2.61 -9.25 -1.08
N LEU A 217 -1.85 -9.45 0.00
CA LEU A 217 -2.40 -9.39 1.36
C LEU A 217 -2.99 -8.00 1.65
N GLU A 218 -2.27 -6.93 1.29
CA GLU A 218 -2.79 -5.57 1.35
C GLU A 218 -4.09 -5.44 0.55
N THR A 219 -4.12 -5.92 -0.69
CA THR A 219 -5.30 -5.83 -1.56
C THR A 219 -6.50 -6.54 -0.93
N ALA A 220 -6.31 -7.73 -0.35
CA ALA A 220 -7.37 -8.45 0.36
C ALA A 220 -7.94 -7.63 1.53
N VAL A 221 -7.06 -7.06 2.37
CA VAL A 221 -7.46 -6.23 3.52
C VAL A 221 -8.18 -4.96 3.08
N VAL A 222 -7.67 -4.27 2.04
CA VAL A 222 -8.27 -3.05 1.51
C VAL A 222 -9.64 -3.32 0.89
N ILE A 223 -9.79 -4.38 0.08
CA ILE A 223 -11.06 -4.72 -0.55
C ILE A 223 -12.11 -5.08 0.49
N ASP A 224 -11.77 -5.84 1.52
CA ASP A 224 -12.68 -6.15 2.61
C ASP A 224 -13.06 -4.89 3.42
N GLY A 225 -12.07 -4.02 3.70
CA GLY A 225 -12.32 -2.74 4.34
C GLY A 225 -13.20 -1.80 3.50
N LEU A 226 -13.04 -1.78 2.18
CA LEU A 226 -13.88 -1.03 1.25
C LEU A 226 -15.31 -1.56 1.24
N ARG A 227 -15.53 -2.88 1.33
CA ARG A 227 -16.87 -3.47 1.49
C ARG A 227 -17.51 -3.00 2.80
N GLY A 228 -16.76 -3.00 3.90
CA GLY A 228 -17.23 -2.44 5.17
C GLY A 228 -17.55 -0.93 5.08
N LEU A 229 -16.77 -0.16 4.32
CA LEU A 229 -17.08 1.24 4.04
C LEU A 229 -18.32 1.40 3.17
N ARG A 230 -18.45 0.64 2.08
CA ARG A 230 -19.61 0.61 1.19
C ARG A 230 -20.90 0.38 1.95
N ASP A 231 -20.90 -0.61 2.84
CA ASP A 231 -22.05 -0.99 3.64
C ASP A 231 -22.42 0.14 4.61
N ARG A 232 -21.43 0.79 5.23
CA ARG A 232 -21.65 1.99 6.07
C ARG A 232 -22.21 3.18 5.30
N LEU A 233 -21.79 3.34 4.04
CA LEU A 233 -22.27 4.40 3.16
C LEU A 233 -23.61 4.07 2.49
N GLU A 234 -24.16 2.87 2.72
CA GLU A 234 -25.43 2.37 2.17
C GLU A 234 -25.45 2.32 0.62
N LEU A 235 -24.29 2.06 0.01
CA LEU A 235 -24.11 2.10 -1.45
C LEU A 235 -24.56 0.82 -2.19
N GLY A 236 -25.27 -0.08 -1.50
CA GLY A 236 -25.71 -1.36 -2.04
C GLY A 236 -24.57 -2.31 -2.38
N ASP A 237 -24.78 -3.20 -3.34
CA ASP A 237 -23.82 -4.24 -3.73
C ASP A 237 -22.82 -3.76 -4.81
N ARG A 238 -22.41 -2.48 -4.78
CA ARG A 238 -21.40 -1.99 -5.72
C ARG A 238 -20.09 -2.78 -5.54
N PRO A 239 -19.45 -3.26 -6.63
CA PRO A 239 -18.12 -3.84 -6.55
C PRO A 239 -17.11 -2.84 -5.98
N CYS A 240 -16.10 -3.38 -5.30
CA CYS A 240 -15.00 -2.61 -4.71
C CYS A 240 -13.74 -2.84 -5.53
N ARG A 241 -13.00 -1.76 -5.83
CA ARG A 241 -11.71 -1.80 -6.53
C ARG A 241 -10.65 -1.08 -5.72
N TYR A 242 -9.41 -1.51 -5.88
CA TYR A 242 -8.23 -0.90 -5.28
C TYR A 242 -7.20 -0.52 -6.33
N VAL A 243 -6.80 0.75 -6.33
CA VAL A 243 -5.86 1.35 -7.29
C VAL A 243 -4.68 1.97 -6.57
N GLN A 244 -3.47 1.72 -7.07
CA GLN A 244 -2.25 2.39 -6.63
C GLN A 244 -1.73 3.37 -7.68
N ILE A 245 -1.33 4.56 -7.24
CA ILE A 245 -0.78 5.62 -8.09
C ILE A 245 0.61 6.02 -7.57
N PRO A 246 1.68 5.85 -8.36
CA PRO A 246 3.03 6.24 -7.94
C PRO A 246 3.23 7.76 -8.04
N LEU A 247 3.70 8.39 -6.96
CA LEU A 247 4.00 9.83 -6.92
C LEU A 247 5.49 10.17 -7.03
N ALA A 248 6.38 9.20 -6.82
CA ALA A 248 7.83 9.40 -6.87
C ALA A 248 8.55 8.42 -7.82
N ASN A 249 7.87 7.86 -8.82
CA ASN A 249 8.52 7.00 -9.79
C ASN A 249 9.43 7.81 -10.74
N ARG A 250 10.67 8.03 -10.29
CA ARG A 250 11.70 8.83 -10.96
C ARG A 250 12.16 8.24 -12.29
N SER A 251 11.92 6.96 -12.55
CA SER A 251 12.35 6.31 -13.80
C SER A 251 11.69 6.91 -15.05
N ALA A 252 10.55 7.59 -14.89
CA ALA A 252 9.81 8.23 -15.98
C ALA A 252 9.93 9.77 -16.01
N ALA A 253 10.65 10.38 -15.06
CA ALA A 253 10.83 11.83 -15.03
C ALA A 253 11.95 12.26 -15.99
N THR A 254 11.65 13.13 -16.95
CA THR A 254 12.64 13.65 -17.91
C THR A 254 12.84 15.15 -17.75
N VAL A 255 14.10 15.60 -17.85
CA VAL A 255 14.47 17.02 -17.72
C VAL A 255 14.79 17.59 -19.10
N ASN A 256 14.07 18.64 -19.49
CA ASN A 256 14.39 19.42 -20.68
C ASN A 256 15.30 20.61 -20.31
N TRP A 257 16.60 20.43 -20.49
CA TRP A 257 17.63 21.41 -20.14
C TRP A 257 17.54 22.74 -20.90
N VAL A 258 16.84 22.79 -22.04
CA VAL A 258 16.68 24.04 -22.82
C VAL A 258 15.62 24.93 -22.19
N GLN A 259 14.61 24.34 -21.54
CA GLN A 259 13.47 25.05 -20.98
C GLN A 259 13.43 25.02 -19.45
N ASP A 260 14.36 24.32 -18.79
CA ASP A 260 14.35 24.10 -17.35
C ASP A 260 13.00 23.52 -16.87
N THR A 261 12.36 22.68 -17.70
CA THR A 261 11.10 22.01 -17.38
C THR A 261 11.33 20.55 -17.03
N VAL A 262 10.47 20.02 -16.16
CA VAL A 262 10.38 18.60 -15.82
C VAL A 262 9.10 18.06 -16.44
N GLU A 263 9.21 16.96 -17.16
CA GLU A 263 8.06 16.23 -17.68
C GLU A 263 7.94 14.89 -16.94
N THR A 264 6.73 14.56 -16.51
CA THR A 264 6.40 13.33 -15.79
C THR A 264 5.22 12.66 -16.47
N SER A 265 5.21 11.33 -16.49
CA SER A 265 4.03 10.53 -16.85
C SER A 265 3.64 9.63 -15.67
N LEU A 266 2.35 9.35 -15.54
CA LEU A 266 1.81 8.48 -14.49
C LEU A 266 1.32 7.17 -15.08
N GLU A 267 1.80 6.09 -14.50
CA GLU A 267 1.29 4.75 -14.74
C GLU A 267 0.53 4.30 -13.49
N VAL A 268 -0.76 4.03 -13.67
CA VAL A 268 -1.67 3.61 -12.60
C VAL A 268 -1.81 2.09 -12.64
N ALA A 269 -1.84 1.45 -11.48
CA ALA A 269 -2.09 0.01 -11.37
C ALA A 269 -3.43 -0.24 -10.68
N ASP A 270 -4.35 -0.93 -11.36
CA ASP A 270 -5.51 -1.53 -10.71
C ASP A 270 -5.11 -2.90 -10.16
N LEU A 271 -5.12 -3.02 -8.83
CA LEU A 271 -4.73 -4.24 -8.14
C LEU A 271 -5.86 -5.27 -8.09
N THR A 272 -7.09 -4.86 -8.38
CA THR A 272 -8.26 -5.74 -8.41
C THR A 272 -8.25 -6.61 -9.65
N ASP A 273 -7.80 -6.08 -10.79
CA ASP A 273 -7.64 -6.83 -12.04
C ASP A 273 -6.70 -8.04 -11.87
N VAL A 274 -5.68 -7.91 -11.02
CA VAL A 274 -4.72 -8.99 -10.72
C VAL A 274 -5.23 -9.94 -9.63
N TYR A 275 -6.02 -9.42 -8.68
CA TYR A 275 -6.57 -10.16 -7.55
C TYR A 275 -7.75 -11.06 -7.93
N VAL A 276 -8.56 -10.64 -8.90
CA VAL A 276 -9.72 -11.39 -9.39
C VAL A 276 -9.25 -12.50 -10.33
N ASP A 277 -9.49 -13.76 -9.95
CA ASP A 277 -9.22 -14.91 -10.83
C ASP A 277 -10.13 -14.82 -12.06
N HIS A 278 -9.54 -14.76 -13.26
CA HIS A 278 -10.28 -14.62 -14.51
C HIS A 278 -10.76 -15.95 -15.12
N HIS A 279 -10.56 -17.08 -14.44
CA HIS A 279 -10.99 -18.38 -14.96
C HIS A 279 -12.36 -18.86 -14.44
N THR A 280 -13.42 -18.31 -15.07
CA THR A 280 -14.61 -19.08 -15.54
C THR A 280 -15.77 -19.35 -14.54
N TYR A 281 -16.86 -18.57 -14.74
CA TYR A 281 -18.30 -18.89 -14.67
C TYR A 281 -19.05 -18.99 -13.33
N GLY A 282 -19.94 -18.01 -13.13
CA GLY A 282 -21.34 -18.33 -12.79
C GLY A 282 -21.84 -17.93 -11.41
N MET A 283 -22.28 -16.67 -11.33
CA MET A 283 -23.32 -16.13 -10.44
C MET A 283 -22.99 -15.94 -8.94
N THR A 284 -22.76 -14.65 -8.63
CA THR A 284 -22.95 -13.94 -7.34
C THR A 284 -21.93 -14.18 -6.22
N HIS A 285 -21.39 -13.05 -5.71
CA HIS A 285 -20.25 -12.83 -4.79
C HIS A 285 -18.82 -12.86 -5.41
N ASP A 286 -18.50 -11.86 -6.23
CA ASP A 286 -17.24 -11.06 -6.22
C ASP A 286 -15.88 -11.74 -5.91
N HIS A 287 -15.55 -12.84 -6.62
CA HIS A 287 -14.22 -13.45 -6.85
C HIS A 287 -13.10 -13.00 -5.89
N ARG A 288 -13.12 -13.54 -4.67
CA ARG A 288 -12.04 -13.42 -3.67
C ARG A 288 -11.10 -14.62 -3.85
N ASN A 289 -9.79 -14.41 -3.82
CA ASN A 289 -8.81 -15.47 -4.00
C ASN A 289 -8.62 -16.24 -2.68
N GLU A 290 -9.28 -17.39 -2.54
CA GLU A 290 -9.23 -18.24 -1.33
C GLU A 290 -7.79 -18.56 -0.90
N THR A 291 -6.87 -18.75 -1.86
CA THR A 291 -5.44 -18.96 -1.54
C THR A 291 -4.82 -17.74 -0.86
N VAL A 292 -5.18 -16.52 -1.26
CA VAL A 292 -4.66 -15.30 -0.61
C VAL A 292 -5.24 -15.18 0.80
N ASP A 293 -6.51 -15.53 0.99
CA ASP A 293 -7.19 -15.44 2.29
C ASP A 293 -6.66 -16.46 3.30
N ASP A 294 -6.51 -17.72 2.90
CA ASP A 294 -5.92 -18.77 3.74
C ASP A 294 -4.49 -18.40 4.15
N ARG A 295 -3.75 -17.74 3.25
CA ARG A 295 -2.39 -17.25 3.54
C ARG A 295 -2.39 -16.02 4.44
N LEU A 296 -3.32 -15.09 4.26
CA LEU A 296 -3.52 -13.96 5.17
C LEU A 296 -3.80 -14.47 6.59
N GLU A 297 -4.67 -15.46 6.72
CA GLU A 297 -4.97 -16.13 7.99
C GLU A 297 -3.72 -16.79 8.58
N THR A 298 -2.98 -17.56 7.78
CA THR A 298 -1.74 -18.25 8.22
C THR A 298 -0.69 -17.26 8.73
N VAL A 299 -0.44 -16.17 7.99
CA VAL A 299 0.52 -15.13 8.40
C VAL A 299 0.05 -14.45 9.68
N THR A 300 -1.24 -14.11 9.76
CA THR A 300 -1.85 -13.51 10.96
C THR A 300 -1.69 -14.41 12.19
N ALA A 301 -1.97 -15.70 12.06
CA ALA A 301 -1.84 -16.69 13.14
C ALA A 301 -0.38 -16.81 13.62
N SER A 302 0.59 -16.82 12.68
CA SER A 302 2.02 -16.86 12.99
C SER A 302 2.47 -15.63 13.79
N LEU A 303 2.01 -14.44 13.38
CA LEU A 303 2.31 -13.19 14.08
C LEU A 303 1.77 -13.16 15.50
N LEU A 304 0.54 -13.64 15.71
CA LEU A 304 -0.04 -13.75 17.05
C LEU A 304 0.67 -14.77 17.93
N ALA A 305 1.08 -15.90 17.35
CA ALA A 305 1.82 -16.93 18.08
C ALA A 305 3.21 -16.46 18.56
N GLY A 306 3.70 -15.32 18.07
CA GLY A 306 4.99 -14.75 18.48
C GLY A 306 6.19 -15.52 17.96
N SER A 307 6.03 -16.30 16.89
CA SER A 307 7.13 -17.02 16.26
C SER A 307 7.92 -16.09 15.35
N PHE A 308 8.91 -15.39 15.92
CA PHE A 308 9.75 -14.45 15.19
C PHE A 308 11.13 -14.98 14.80
N ASP A 309 11.33 -16.31 14.92
CA ASP A 309 12.58 -16.99 14.56
C ASP A 309 12.75 -17.01 13.02
N PRO A 310 13.80 -16.38 12.46
CA PRO A 310 14.05 -16.37 11.02
C PRO A 310 14.88 -17.58 10.53
N SER A 311 15.25 -18.51 11.42
CA SER A 311 16.25 -19.55 11.15
C SER A 311 15.89 -20.52 10.03
N ASP A 312 14.61 -20.73 9.77
CA ASP A 312 14.07 -21.63 8.75
C ASP A 312 14.34 -21.17 7.30
N ARG A 313 14.53 -19.86 7.10
CA ARG A 313 14.77 -19.23 5.79
C ARG A 313 15.91 -18.20 5.82
N TRP A 314 16.84 -18.38 6.76
CA TRP A 314 17.91 -17.43 7.06
C TRP A 314 18.73 -17.01 5.84
N GLU A 315 19.16 -17.95 4.99
CA GLU A 315 20.01 -17.66 3.82
C GLU A 315 19.38 -16.60 2.89
N ARG A 316 18.05 -16.68 2.67
CA ARG A 316 17.33 -15.73 1.84
C ARG A 316 17.17 -14.36 2.51
N ILE A 317 16.89 -14.37 3.81
CA ILE A 317 16.76 -13.14 4.62
C ILE A 317 18.10 -12.40 4.65
N GLU A 318 19.19 -13.13 4.84
CA GLU A 318 20.54 -12.57 4.85
C GLU A 318 20.89 -11.90 3.51
N GLU A 319 20.53 -12.54 2.39
CA GLU A 319 20.82 -11.99 1.06
C GLU A 319 19.95 -10.77 0.70
N HIS A 320 18.67 -10.77 1.07
CA HIS A 320 17.70 -9.81 0.52
C HIS A 320 17.10 -8.82 1.52
N ALA A 321 17.08 -9.14 2.82
CA ALA A 321 16.48 -8.30 3.85
C ALA A 321 17.52 -7.64 4.77
N CYS A 322 18.62 -8.32 5.09
CA CYS A 322 19.66 -7.79 5.96
C CYS A 322 20.47 -6.58 5.42
N PRO A 323 20.78 -6.46 4.12
CA PRO A 323 21.65 -5.38 3.61
C PRO A 323 21.16 -3.97 3.95
N ASP A 324 19.83 -3.78 3.98
CA ASP A 324 19.17 -2.50 4.25
C ASP A 324 18.44 -2.50 5.60
N CYS A 325 18.69 -3.48 6.48
CA CYS A 325 18.02 -3.58 7.76
C CYS A 325 18.70 -2.74 8.85
N GLU A 326 17.97 -1.76 9.38
CA GLU A 326 18.39 -0.91 10.50
C GLU A 326 18.72 -1.69 11.79
N TYR A 327 18.15 -2.90 11.94
CA TYR A 327 18.32 -3.73 13.14
C TYR A 327 19.47 -4.72 13.06
N THR A 328 20.22 -4.77 11.95
CA THR A 328 21.29 -5.73 11.72
C THR A 328 22.32 -5.74 12.87
N VAL A 329 22.59 -4.59 13.48
CA VAL A 329 23.51 -4.42 14.61
C VAL A 329 23.04 -5.08 15.93
N CYS A 330 21.75 -5.39 16.06
CA CYS A 330 21.14 -6.03 17.22
C CYS A 330 20.64 -7.46 16.91
N CYS A 331 20.72 -7.89 15.65
CA CYS A 331 20.22 -9.18 15.18
C CYS A 331 21.20 -10.30 15.55
N GLN A 332 20.76 -11.23 16.41
CA GLN A 332 21.63 -12.32 16.89
C GLN A 332 22.03 -13.27 15.76
N GLU A 333 21.12 -13.56 14.85
CA GLU A 333 21.36 -14.44 13.71
C GLU A 333 22.40 -13.84 12.75
N TYR A 334 22.29 -12.54 12.47
CA TYR A 334 23.26 -11.84 11.62
C TYR A 334 24.66 -11.80 12.27
N ILE A 335 24.72 -11.42 13.55
CA ILE A 335 25.99 -11.38 14.29
C ILE A 335 26.61 -12.78 14.34
N ALA A 336 25.82 -13.82 14.54
CA ALA A 336 26.28 -15.20 14.56
C ALA A 336 26.87 -15.65 13.20
N GLY A 337 26.32 -15.17 12.08
CA GLY A 337 26.87 -15.36 10.73
C GLY A 337 28.24 -14.70 10.57
N GLU A 338 28.36 -13.41 10.91
CA GLU A 338 29.59 -12.62 10.77
C GLU A 338 30.75 -13.12 11.65
N VAL A 339 30.46 -13.63 12.85
CA VAL A 339 31.49 -14.14 13.79
C VAL A 339 31.79 -15.62 13.60
N ARG A 340 31.17 -16.27 12.62
CA ARG A 340 31.44 -17.67 12.30
C ARG A 340 32.82 -17.75 11.63
N PHE A 341 33.80 -18.22 12.39
CA PHE A 341 35.10 -18.55 11.82
C PHE A 341 34.95 -19.77 10.92
N ASP A 342 35.24 -19.62 9.64
CA ASP A 342 35.45 -20.76 8.73
C ASP A 342 36.57 -21.63 9.31
N GLY A 343 36.17 -22.79 9.83
CA GLY A 343 37.06 -23.80 10.42
C GLY A 343 37.64 -24.74 9.39
#